data_AF-A0A4R6S8N3-F1
#
_entry.id   AF-A0A4R6S8N3-F1
#
_cell.length_a   1.000
_cell.length_b   1.000
_cell.length_c   1.000
_cell.angle_alpha   90.00
_cell.angle_beta   90.00
_cell.angle_gamma   90.00
#
_symmetry.space_group_name_H-M   'P 1'
#
loop_
_entity.id
_entity.type
_entity.pdbx_description
1 polymer ?
#
loop_
_entity_poly.entity_id
_entity_poly.type
_entity_poly.pdbx_seq_one_letter_code
_entity_poly.pdbx_strand_id
1 'polypeptide(L)'
;MSPPTTGAGEGVVRVWPVATYTRTVHPTPPPVSFAAGLYWRRSKINGAKCVPAILALDGGRLRLSSADEVAFEAPCDEVEAHFTFLATMRLTVNGQAFDLVGKGANLSPKFTAEQLAELESLRAHAANQDTLGPNLAATASPTSLLDAAFDAQAMAANIKPWRTVLPAAGVRVS
;
A
#
# COMPACT_ATOMS: atom_id res chain seq x y z
N MET A 1 -63.27 -11.41 54.37
CA MET A 1 -62.64 -12.69 54.00
C MET A 1 -61.60 -12.38 52.94
N SER A 2 -60.32 -12.41 53.32
CA SER A 2 -59.19 -12.20 52.41
C SER A 2 -58.64 -13.55 51.97
N PRO A 3 -58.30 -13.77 50.68
CA PRO A 3 -57.48 -14.90 50.28
C PRO A 3 -55.97 -14.61 50.38
N PRO A 4 -55.12 -15.65 50.45
CA PRO A 4 -53.74 -15.58 50.94
C PRO A 4 -52.67 -15.35 49.87
N THR A 5 -51.54 -14.87 50.37
CA THR A 5 -50.21 -14.74 49.75
C THR A 5 -49.68 -16.07 49.17
N THR A 6 -49.21 -16.03 47.92
CA THR A 6 -48.33 -17.05 47.33
C THR A 6 -47.17 -16.35 46.63
N GLY A 7 -45.94 -16.57 47.11
CA GLY A 7 -44.71 -16.10 46.48
C GLY A 7 -44.15 -17.10 45.48
N ALA A 8 -43.34 -16.62 44.52
CA ALA A 8 -42.39 -17.45 43.77
C ALA A 8 -41.36 -16.58 43.00
N GLY A 9 -40.09 -16.71 43.36
CA GLY A 9 -38.97 -16.82 42.40
C GLY A 9 -38.46 -15.55 41.73
N GLU A 10 -37.75 -14.70 42.47
CA GLU A 10 -36.88 -13.68 41.89
C GLU A 10 -35.56 -14.32 41.41
N GLY A 11 -35.52 -14.68 40.13
CA GLY A 11 -34.32 -15.18 39.46
C GLY A 11 -33.33 -14.04 39.24
N VAL A 12 -32.24 -14.02 40.01
CA VAL A 12 -31.13 -13.10 39.80
C VAL A 12 -30.39 -13.49 38.52
N VAL A 13 -30.72 -12.82 37.42
CA VAL A 13 -29.94 -12.89 36.18
C VAL A 13 -28.62 -12.16 36.42
N ARG A 14 -27.53 -12.92 36.59
CA ARG A 14 -26.18 -12.35 36.58
C ARG A 14 -25.83 -11.91 35.15
N VAL A 15 -26.01 -10.62 34.88
CA VAL A 15 -25.49 -9.97 33.67
C VAL A 15 -23.98 -9.83 33.84
N TRP A 16 -23.22 -10.52 33.00
CA TRP A 16 -21.77 -10.34 32.94
C TRP A 16 -21.44 -8.95 32.36
N PRO A 17 -20.46 -8.22 32.92
CA PRO A 17 -20.01 -6.98 32.29
C PRO A 17 -19.39 -7.31 30.94
N VAL A 18 -20.02 -6.84 29.87
CA VAL A 18 -19.44 -6.84 28.52
C VAL A 18 -18.21 -5.95 28.57
N ALA A 19 -17.03 -6.54 28.43
CA ALA A 19 -15.79 -5.80 28.32
C ALA A 19 -15.93 -4.79 27.18
N THR A 20 -15.95 -3.50 27.52
CA THR A 20 -15.95 -2.42 26.56
C THR A 20 -14.58 -2.43 25.90
N TYR A 21 -14.46 -3.13 24.77
CA TYR A 21 -13.34 -2.93 23.87
C TYR A 21 -13.46 -1.52 23.33
N THR A 22 -12.68 -0.60 23.88
CA THR A 22 -12.36 0.67 23.24
C THR A 22 -11.69 0.33 21.92
N ARG A 23 -12.48 0.19 20.87
CA ARG A 23 -11.99 0.24 19.49
C ARG A 23 -11.39 1.62 19.34
N THR A 24 -10.06 1.71 19.45
CA THR A 24 -9.32 2.91 19.07
C THR A 24 -9.71 3.19 17.62
N VAL A 25 -10.59 4.16 17.41
CA VAL A 25 -10.91 4.64 16.08
C VAL A 25 -9.63 5.35 15.64
N HIS A 26 -8.74 4.60 14.97
CA HIS A 26 -7.62 5.20 14.28
C HIS A 26 -8.22 6.25 13.33
N PRO A 27 -7.75 7.51 13.38
CA PRO A 27 -8.19 8.49 12.39
C PRO A 27 -7.83 7.91 11.02
N THR A 28 -8.86 7.58 10.24
CA THR A 28 -8.66 7.07 8.89
C THR A 28 -7.87 8.14 8.14
N PRO A 29 -6.62 7.87 7.71
CA PRO A 29 -5.93 8.82 6.86
C PRO A 29 -6.80 9.10 5.64
N PRO A 30 -6.74 10.31 5.05
CA PRO A 30 -7.49 10.59 3.83
C PRO A 30 -7.22 9.49 2.80
N PRO A 31 -8.20 9.13 1.94
CA PRO A 31 -8.05 8.00 1.02
C PRO A 31 -7.00 8.34 -0.05
N VAL A 32 -5.72 8.18 0.27
CA VAL A 32 -4.63 8.38 -0.67
C VAL A 32 -4.57 7.17 -1.58
N SER A 33 -4.67 7.39 -2.89
CA SER A 33 -4.44 6.34 -3.90
C SER A 33 -3.30 6.74 -4.81
N PHE A 34 -2.36 5.82 -5.04
CA PHE A 34 -1.20 6.04 -5.91
C PHE A 34 -0.63 4.71 -6.40
N ALA A 35 -0.17 4.64 -7.65
CA ALA A 35 0.43 3.43 -8.18
C ALA A 35 1.61 3.72 -9.12
N ALA A 36 2.67 2.92 -8.97
CA ALA A 36 3.87 3.03 -9.79
C ALA A 36 4.49 1.66 -10.11
N GLY A 37 4.97 1.52 -11.35
CA GLY A 37 5.85 0.42 -11.73
C GLY A 37 7.26 0.66 -11.21
N LEU A 38 7.80 -0.34 -10.52
CA LEU A 38 9.13 -0.40 -9.92
C LEU A 38 9.80 -1.75 -10.23
N TYR A 39 11.05 -1.90 -9.82
CA TYR A 39 11.77 -3.16 -9.91
C TYR A 39 12.08 -3.71 -8.53
N TRP A 40 11.65 -4.94 -8.27
CA TRP A 40 11.89 -5.64 -7.03
C TRP A 40 13.14 -6.51 -7.09
N ARG A 41 14.09 -6.25 -6.19
CA ARG A 41 15.30 -7.04 -6.01
C ARG A 41 15.03 -8.19 -5.04
N ARG A 42 14.62 -9.35 -5.58
CA ARG A 42 14.33 -10.56 -4.79
C ARG A 42 15.55 -11.16 -4.08
N SER A 43 16.75 -10.96 -4.63
CA SER A 43 17.99 -11.51 -4.06
C SER A 43 19.09 -10.47 -4.06
N LYS A 44 19.85 -10.38 -2.95
CA LYS A 44 21.06 -9.55 -2.88
C LYS A 44 22.25 -10.23 -3.56
N ILE A 45 22.31 -11.57 -3.47
CA ILE A 45 23.40 -12.42 -3.96
C ILE A 45 23.29 -12.60 -5.48
N ASN A 46 22.09 -12.91 -5.99
CA ASN A 46 21.79 -12.98 -7.43
C ASN A 46 21.26 -11.63 -7.96
N GLY A 47 21.63 -10.52 -7.31
CA GLY A 47 21.04 -9.19 -7.45
C GLY A 47 21.22 -8.48 -8.78
N ALA A 48 21.65 -9.20 -9.82
CA ALA A 48 21.69 -8.71 -11.19
C ALA A 48 20.32 -8.78 -11.89
N LYS A 49 19.36 -9.57 -11.37
CA LYS A 49 17.99 -9.62 -11.90
C LYS A 49 17.01 -9.04 -10.90
N CYS A 50 16.40 -7.92 -11.26
CA CYS A 50 15.23 -7.38 -10.57
C CYS A 50 13.97 -7.75 -11.35
N VAL A 51 12.88 -8.05 -10.65
CA VAL A 51 11.59 -8.42 -11.25
C VAL A 51 10.71 -7.17 -11.35
N PRO A 52 10.06 -6.91 -12.50
CA PRO A 52 9.04 -5.87 -12.62
C PRO A 52 7.94 -6.06 -11.59
N ALA A 53 7.66 -5.02 -10.83
CA ALA A 53 6.66 -5.03 -9.77
C ALA A 53 5.83 -3.74 -9.79
N ILE A 54 4.58 -3.84 -9.35
CA ILE A 54 3.68 -2.72 -9.18
C ILE A 54 3.53 -2.51 -7.69
N LEU A 55 3.87 -1.30 -7.22
CA LEU A 55 3.53 -0.86 -5.89
C LEU A 55 2.28 0.01 -6.00
N ALA A 56 1.23 -0.37 -5.30
CA ALA A 56 -0.04 0.32 -5.26
C ALA A 56 -0.40 0.66 -3.82
N LEU A 57 -0.84 1.89 -3.60
CA LEU A 57 -1.47 2.36 -2.40
C LEU A 57 -2.92 2.64 -2.74
N ASP A 58 -3.84 2.07 -1.98
CA ASP A 58 -5.26 2.32 -2.12
C ASP A 58 -5.98 2.13 -0.78
N GLY A 59 -6.84 3.07 -0.40
CA GLY A 59 -7.65 2.96 0.82
C GLY A 59 -6.85 2.70 2.11
N GLY A 60 -5.63 3.25 2.21
CA GLY A 60 -4.75 3.04 3.37
C GLY A 60 -4.05 1.68 3.41
N ARG A 61 -4.08 0.91 2.31
CA ARG A 61 -3.37 -0.37 2.16
C ARG A 61 -2.32 -0.27 1.07
N LEU A 62 -1.16 -0.85 1.34
CA LEU A 62 -0.06 -0.96 0.39
C LEU A 62 0.02 -2.39 -0.13
N ARG A 63 0.04 -2.54 -1.46
CA ARG A 63 0.15 -3.81 -2.18
C ARG A 63 1.35 -3.78 -3.11
N LEU A 64 2.19 -4.82 -3.02
CA LEU A 64 3.26 -5.06 -3.97
C LEU A 64 2.94 -6.34 -4.77
N SER A 65 2.79 -6.20 -6.08
CA SER A 65 2.56 -7.33 -6.99
C SER A 65 3.63 -7.40 -8.07
N SER A 66 3.83 -8.61 -8.60
CA SER A 66 4.62 -8.89 -9.80
C SER A 66 3.77 -9.75 -10.73
N ALA A 67 4.31 -10.14 -11.88
CA ALA A 67 3.58 -11.00 -12.83
C ALA A 67 3.20 -12.36 -12.22
N ASP A 68 4.02 -12.88 -11.30
CA ASP A 68 3.86 -14.24 -10.78
C ASP A 68 3.13 -14.27 -9.43
N GLU A 69 3.15 -13.18 -8.67
CA GLU A 69 2.67 -13.18 -7.28
C GLU A 69 2.33 -11.79 -6.74
N VAL A 70 1.46 -11.77 -5.73
CA VAL A 70 1.33 -10.65 -4.79
C VAL A 70 2.32 -10.88 -3.65
N ALA A 71 3.40 -10.11 -3.62
CA ALA A 71 4.48 -10.27 -2.65
C ALA A 71 4.04 -9.89 -1.23
N PHE A 72 3.19 -8.86 -1.11
CA PHE A 72 2.46 -8.55 0.12
C PHE A 72 1.26 -7.64 -0.17
N GLU A 73 0.32 -7.62 0.78
CA GLU A 73 -0.70 -6.60 0.93
C GLU A 73 -0.90 -6.33 2.42
N ALA A 74 -0.72 -5.08 2.85
CA ALA A 74 -0.73 -4.73 4.27
C ALA A 74 -1.30 -3.32 4.53
N PRO A 75 -1.94 -3.08 5.69
CA PRO A 75 -2.24 -1.73 6.18
C PRO A 75 -0.98 -0.85 6.25
N CYS A 76 -1.10 0.44 5.94
CA CYS A 76 0.06 1.35 5.91
C CYS A 76 0.75 1.49 7.27
N ASP A 77 0.02 1.39 8.38
CA ASP A 77 0.55 1.43 9.75
C ASP A 77 1.34 0.18 10.14
N GLU A 78 1.27 -0.89 9.35
CA GLU A 78 2.11 -2.09 9.48
C GLU A 78 3.37 -2.04 8.60
N VAL A 79 3.47 -1.05 7.71
CA VAL A 79 4.60 -0.89 6.78
C VAL A 79 5.61 0.12 7.33
N GLU A 80 6.88 -0.22 7.22
CA GLU A 80 7.99 0.74 7.35
C GLU A 80 8.69 0.92 6.00
N ALA A 81 9.05 2.15 5.66
CA ALA A 81 9.78 2.48 4.44
C ALA A 81 11.09 3.19 4.78
N HIS A 82 12.19 2.72 4.23
CA HIS A 82 13.50 3.36 4.33
C HIS A 82 14.03 3.70 2.94
N PHE A 83 14.38 4.96 2.74
CA PHE A 83 14.89 5.45 1.46
C PHE A 83 16.40 5.62 1.50
N THR A 84 17.11 4.89 0.66
CA THR A 84 18.57 5.06 0.52
C THR A 84 18.91 6.19 -0.46
N PHE A 85 20.17 6.66 -0.40
CA PHE A 85 20.69 7.71 -1.28
C PHE A 85 20.70 7.31 -2.77
N LEU A 86 20.80 6.00 -3.08
CA LEU A 86 20.86 5.46 -4.45
C LEU A 86 19.47 5.19 -5.06
N ALA A 87 18.45 5.96 -4.68
CA ALA A 87 17.07 5.79 -5.16
C ALA A 87 16.51 4.36 -4.99
N THR A 88 16.97 3.64 -3.95
CA THR A 88 16.37 2.37 -3.52
C THR A 88 15.45 2.63 -2.33
N MET A 89 14.24 2.08 -2.39
CA MET A 89 13.25 2.08 -1.32
C MET A 89 13.17 0.67 -0.75
N ARG A 90 13.47 0.52 0.55
CA ARG A 90 13.24 -0.72 1.28
C ARG A 90 11.91 -0.62 2.00
N LEU A 91 11.00 -1.54 1.73
CA LEU A 91 9.78 -1.71 2.52
C LEU A 91 9.98 -2.87 3.49
N THR A 92 9.62 -2.68 4.75
CA THR A 92 9.58 -3.75 5.75
C THR A 92 8.12 -3.98 6.13
N VAL A 93 7.65 -5.21 5.93
CA VAL A 93 6.27 -5.63 6.23
C VAL A 93 6.35 -6.92 7.04
N ASN A 94 5.80 -6.94 8.25
CA ASN A 94 5.83 -8.11 9.13
C ASN A 94 7.25 -8.70 9.33
N GLY A 95 8.27 -7.83 9.40
CA GLY A 95 9.68 -8.23 9.55
C GLY A 95 10.37 -8.69 8.26
N GLN A 96 9.66 -8.77 7.13
CA GLN A 96 10.24 -9.11 5.83
C GLN A 96 10.57 -7.85 5.03
N ALA A 97 11.78 -7.82 4.45
CA ALA A 97 12.28 -6.69 3.67
C ALA A 97 12.11 -6.88 2.16
N PHE A 98 11.60 -5.85 1.48
CA PHE A 98 11.41 -5.79 0.03
C PHE A 98 12.20 -4.59 -0.52
N ASP A 99 13.30 -4.87 -1.21
CA ASP A 99 14.15 -3.84 -1.82
C ASP A 99 13.63 -3.48 -3.22
N LEU A 100 13.12 -2.25 -3.39
CA LEU A 100 12.55 -1.72 -4.62
C LEU A 100 13.46 -0.63 -5.21
N VAL A 101 13.64 -0.65 -6.53
CA VAL A 101 14.42 0.35 -7.26
C VAL A 101 13.60 0.91 -8.41
N GLY A 102 13.84 2.18 -8.76
CA GLY A 102 13.14 2.81 -9.89
C GLY A 102 13.61 2.29 -11.26
N LYS A 103 14.85 1.81 -11.36
CA LYS A 103 15.41 1.28 -12.61
C LYS A 103 15.92 -0.14 -12.42
N GLY A 104 15.48 -1.04 -13.29
CA GLY A 104 15.97 -2.41 -13.35
C GLY A 104 17.43 -2.48 -13.80
N ALA A 105 18.08 -3.60 -13.54
CA ALA A 105 19.39 -3.87 -14.14
C ALA A 105 19.21 -4.18 -15.63
N ASN A 106 20.27 -4.11 -16.43
CA ASN A 106 20.21 -4.46 -17.87
C ASN A 106 19.70 -5.89 -18.13
N LEU A 107 19.82 -6.79 -17.14
CA LEU A 107 19.35 -8.18 -17.21
C LEU A 107 17.92 -8.38 -16.66
N SER A 108 17.28 -7.30 -16.20
CA SER A 108 15.89 -7.35 -15.75
C SER A 108 14.94 -7.50 -16.94
N PRO A 109 13.93 -8.37 -16.84
CA PRO A 109 12.87 -8.42 -17.83
C PRO A 109 12.09 -7.10 -17.86
N LYS A 110 11.41 -6.86 -18.98
CA LYS A 110 10.45 -5.75 -19.11
C LYS A 110 9.13 -6.10 -18.43
N PHE A 111 8.33 -5.09 -18.11
CA PHE A 111 6.95 -5.29 -17.68
C PHE A 111 6.15 -6.04 -18.76
N THR A 112 5.28 -6.95 -18.34
CA THR A 112 4.36 -7.63 -19.26
C THR A 112 3.21 -6.69 -19.67
N ALA A 113 2.52 -7.00 -20.76
CA ALA A 113 1.35 -6.22 -21.20
C ALA A 113 0.24 -6.19 -20.13
N GLU A 114 0.05 -7.30 -19.41
CA GLU A 114 -0.91 -7.41 -18.32
C GLU A 114 -0.54 -6.50 -17.14
N GLN A 115 0.74 -6.46 -16.75
CA GLN A 115 1.20 -5.54 -15.70
C GLN A 115 1.04 -4.07 -16.12
N LEU A 116 1.27 -3.75 -17.39
CA LEU A 116 1.06 -2.40 -17.89
C LEU A 116 -0.42 -2.01 -17.84
N ALA A 117 -1.32 -2.91 -18.23
CA ALA A 117 -2.77 -2.70 -18.13
C ALA A 117 -3.24 -2.57 -16.67
N GLU A 118 -2.72 -3.39 -15.75
CA GLU A 118 -3.00 -3.26 -14.31
C GLU A 118 -2.54 -1.90 -13.77
N LEU A 119 -1.31 -1.49 -14.10
CA LEU A 119 -0.77 -0.20 -13.67
C LEU A 119 -1.60 0.98 -14.22
N GLU A 120 -2.05 0.90 -15.47
CA GLU A 120 -2.94 1.90 -16.06
C GLU A 120 -4.28 1.98 -15.34
N SER A 121 -4.90 0.83 -15.08
CA SER A 121 -6.16 0.74 -14.34
C SER A 121 -6.06 1.35 -12.95
N LEU A 122 -5.00 1.02 -12.20
CA LEU A 122 -4.75 1.56 -10.86
C LEU A 122 -4.52 3.08 -10.87
N ARG A 123 -3.81 3.59 -11.89
CA ARG A 123 -3.59 5.03 -12.04
C ARG A 123 -4.87 5.78 -12.42
N ALA A 124 -5.68 5.21 -13.31
CA ALA A 124 -7.00 5.76 -13.63
C ALA A 124 -7.90 5.79 -12.39
N HIS A 125 -7.86 4.74 -11.57
CA HIS A 125 -8.56 4.72 -10.29
C HIS A 125 -8.09 5.84 -9.35
N ALA A 126 -6.77 5.99 -9.18
CA ALA A 126 -6.19 7.03 -8.34
C ALA A 126 -6.53 8.45 -8.82
N ALA A 127 -6.53 8.69 -10.13
CA ALA A 127 -6.87 9.99 -10.72
C ALA A 127 -8.34 10.39 -10.43
N ASN A 128 -9.25 9.41 -10.35
CA ASN A 128 -10.65 9.65 -10.05
C ASN A 128 -10.92 9.92 -8.56
N GLN A 129 -9.97 9.64 -7.67
CA GLN A 129 -10.14 9.82 -6.22
C GLN A 129 -9.74 11.21 -5.70
N ASP A 130 -9.15 12.10 -6.52
CA ASP A 130 -8.82 13.51 -6.22
C ASP A 130 -8.24 13.77 -4.81
N THR A 131 -7.43 12.84 -4.30
CA THR A 131 -6.99 12.80 -2.90
C THR A 131 -5.55 13.23 -2.66
N LEU A 132 -4.77 13.37 -3.72
CA LEU A 132 -3.45 13.99 -3.71
C LEU A 132 -3.57 15.26 -4.52
N GLY A 133 -3.70 16.41 -3.85
CA GLY A 133 -3.97 17.72 -4.46
C GLY A 133 -3.11 18.07 -5.70
N PRO A 134 -3.41 19.19 -6.39
CA PRO A 134 -3.08 19.44 -7.80
C PRO A 134 -1.60 19.28 -8.21
N ASN A 135 -0.66 19.33 -7.26
CA ASN A 135 0.78 19.19 -7.51
C ASN A 135 1.28 17.75 -7.76
N LEU A 136 0.54 16.70 -7.34
CA LEU A 136 0.90 15.29 -7.63
C LEU A 136 0.14 14.74 -8.85
N ALA A 137 -1.09 15.21 -9.07
CA ALA A 137 -1.86 14.92 -10.28
C ALA A 137 -1.19 15.51 -11.55
N ALA A 138 -0.52 16.67 -11.45
CA ALA A 138 0.21 17.29 -12.56
C ALA A 138 1.43 16.49 -13.05
N THR A 139 1.95 15.55 -12.25
CA THR A 139 2.97 14.58 -12.71
C THR A 139 2.39 13.39 -13.47
N ALA A 140 1.06 13.29 -13.57
CA ALA A 140 0.36 12.21 -14.23
C ALA A 140 -0.47 12.69 -15.42
N SER A 141 0.17 13.31 -16.43
CA SER A 141 -0.49 13.41 -17.74
C SER A 141 -0.61 12.00 -18.36
N PRO A 142 -1.82 11.53 -18.68
CA PRO A 142 -2.04 10.17 -19.17
C PRO A 142 -1.31 9.90 -20.50
N THR A 143 -1.10 10.92 -21.33
CA THR A 143 -0.41 10.83 -22.62
C THR A 143 1.12 10.89 -22.54
N SER A 144 1.71 11.45 -21.48
CA SER A 144 3.18 11.49 -21.30
C SER A 144 3.72 10.30 -20.49
N LEU A 145 2.83 9.56 -19.81
CA LEU A 145 3.20 8.48 -18.90
C LEU A 145 3.39 7.12 -19.57
N LEU A 146 2.76 6.88 -20.73
CA LEU A 146 3.01 5.69 -21.54
C LEU A 146 4.47 5.68 -22.01
N ASP A 147 4.96 6.79 -22.57
CA ASP A 147 6.38 6.94 -22.93
C ASP A 147 7.32 6.79 -21.72
N ALA A 148 6.93 7.30 -20.54
CA ALA A 148 7.69 7.19 -19.30
C ALA A 148 7.75 5.75 -18.71
N ALA A 149 6.74 4.91 -18.99
CA ALA A 149 6.74 3.51 -18.56
C ALA A 149 7.57 2.62 -19.51
N PHE A 150 7.75 3.03 -20.76
CA PHE A 150 8.60 2.35 -21.74
C PHE A 150 10.07 2.79 -21.69
N ASP A 151 10.38 3.93 -21.07
CA ASP A 151 11.74 4.41 -20.85
C ASP A 151 12.25 4.06 -19.43
N ALA A 152 13.23 3.16 -19.35
CA ALA A 152 13.91 2.81 -18.10
C ALA A 152 14.55 4.02 -17.37
N GLN A 153 14.77 5.14 -18.07
CA GLN A 153 15.24 6.40 -17.50
C GLN A 153 14.12 7.16 -16.78
N ALA A 154 12.89 7.11 -17.29
CA ALA A 154 11.74 7.72 -16.64
C ALA A 154 11.27 6.91 -15.42
N MET A 155 11.51 5.60 -15.37
CA MET A 155 11.17 4.78 -14.20
C MET A 155 12.02 5.08 -12.95
N ALA A 156 13.26 5.58 -13.10
CA ALA A 156 14.04 6.07 -11.95
C ALA A 156 13.32 7.20 -11.21
N ALA A 157 12.49 7.98 -11.90
CA ALA A 157 11.67 9.02 -11.29
C ALA A 157 10.52 8.46 -10.43
N ASN A 158 10.12 7.20 -10.60
CA ASN A 158 8.97 6.62 -9.90
C ASN A 158 9.20 6.41 -8.40
N ILE A 159 10.44 6.38 -7.91
CA ILE A 159 10.74 6.28 -6.46
C ILE A 159 10.49 7.61 -5.75
N LYS A 160 10.75 8.74 -6.42
CA LYS A 160 10.73 10.07 -5.77
C LYS A 160 9.35 10.43 -5.20
N PRO A 161 8.22 10.22 -5.91
CA PRO A 161 6.89 10.49 -5.37
C PRO A 161 6.57 9.72 -4.08
N TRP A 162 7.08 8.49 -3.93
CA TRP A 162 6.81 7.67 -2.73
C TRP A 162 7.33 8.29 -1.43
N ARG A 163 8.36 9.16 -1.49
CA ARG A 163 8.83 9.91 -0.31
C ARG A 163 7.78 10.85 0.26
N THR A 164 6.85 11.31 -0.56
CA THR A 164 5.73 12.17 -0.13
C THR A 164 4.48 11.34 0.14
N VAL A 165 4.21 10.36 -0.73
CA VAL A 165 2.99 9.54 -0.66
C VAL A 165 2.96 8.63 0.57
N LEU A 166 4.08 7.96 0.90
CA LEU A 166 4.10 7.00 2.01
C LEU A 166 3.85 7.65 3.39
N PRO A 167 4.54 8.74 3.78
CA PRO A 167 4.22 9.44 5.03
C PRO A 167 2.78 9.96 5.07
N ALA A 168 2.26 10.49 3.96
CA ALA A 168 0.89 11.00 3.88
C ALA A 168 -0.17 9.89 4.09
N ALA A 169 0.17 8.66 3.73
CA ALA A 169 -0.66 7.48 3.94
C ALA A 169 -0.53 6.84 5.33
N GLY A 170 0.34 7.38 6.19
CA GLY A 170 0.59 6.85 7.54
C GLY A 170 1.65 5.74 7.61
N VAL A 171 2.41 5.51 6.54
CA VAL A 171 3.56 4.59 6.56
C VAL A 171 4.68 5.20 7.41
N ARG A 172 5.29 4.39 8.28
CA ARG A 172 6.46 4.83 9.05
C ARG A 172 7.65 4.99 8.11
N VAL A 173 8.26 6.18 8.05
CA VAL A 173 9.44 6.43 7.22
C VAL A 173 10.66 6.70 8.10
N SER A 174 11.75 5.96 7.84
CA SER A 174 13.04 6.07 8.53
C SER A 174 14.19 6.48 7.60
#